data_AF-A0A382NNF4-F1
#
_entry.id   AF-A0A382NNF4-F1
#
_cell.length_a   1.000
_cell.length_b   1.000
_cell.length_c   1.000
_cell.angle_alpha   90.00
_cell.angle_beta   90.00
_cell.angle_gamma   90.00
#
_symmetry.space_group_name_H-M   'P 1'
#
loop_
_entity.id
_entity.type
_entity.pdbx_description
1 polymer ?
#
loop_
_entity_poly.entity_id
_entity_poly.type
_entity_poly.pdbx_seq_one_letter_code
_entity_poly.pdbx_strand_id
1 'polypeptide(L)'
;MPEGEPDQNPIENLKGVGPKIAQSLSSLGIQTVQNAVFHLPYRYEDRTKLTPIGDAPYEIPILIEGEIVKSTVVFRGKRMLMTEIFDGTGRLTMRMFHFAMAQYKNLKEGQIIRCFGTIRHGPRGKEMIHPQYQVFPKEEQVEIEENLTPVYPSTTNLQQGRLRKIIQGALSYCNQNNLLKENWITDSNNSFEDLLSA
;
A
#
# COMPACT_ATOMS: atom_id res chain seq x y z
N MET A 1 14.92 -26.91 4.89
CA MET A 1 15.41 -25.89 3.93
C MET A 1 16.82 -26.29 3.56
N PRO A 2 17.21 -26.34 2.27
CA PRO A 2 18.61 -26.54 1.94
C PRO A 2 19.42 -25.38 2.54
N GLU A 3 20.56 -25.70 3.13
CA GLU A 3 21.49 -24.74 3.72
C GLU A 3 22.14 -23.96 2.57
N GLY A 4 21.47 -22.88 2.12
CA GLY A 4 22.05 -21.91 1.20
C GLY A 4 23.14 -21.10 1.90
N GLU A 5 24.17 -20.70 1.16
CA GLU A 5 25.18 -19.75 1.62
C GLU A 5 24.54 -18.56 2.35
N PRO A 6 25.16 -18.03 3.41
CA PRO A 6 24.59 -16.90 4.16
C PRO A 6 24.31 -15.74 3.19
N ASP A 7 23.05 -15.32 3.12
CA ASP A 7 22.59 -14.24 2.26
C ASP A 7 23.50 -13.00 2.41
N GLN A 8 24.35 -12.73 1.42
CA GLN A 8 25.42 -11.72 1.53
C GLN A 8 24.95 -10.27 1.37
N ASN A 9 23.64 -10.02 1.28
CA ASN A 9 23.09 -8.72 0.94
C ASN A 9 22.23 -8.17 2.09
N PRO A 10 22.82 -7.41 3.04
CA PRO A 10 22.08 -6.74 4.11
C PRO A 10 20.98 -5.82 3.56
N ILE A 11 19.84 -5.77 4.24
CA ILE A 11 18.69 -4.97 3.81
C ILE A 11 18.98 -3.46 3.78
N GLU A 12 19.97 -3.02 4.55
CA GLU A 12 20.48 -1.65 4.60
C GLU A 12 21.10 -1.18 3.28
N ASN A 13 21.45 -2.10 2.38
CA ASN A 13 21.92 -1.76 1.03
C ASN A 13 20.81 -1.11 0.18
N LEU A 14 19.54 -1.27 0.56
CA LEU A 14 18.42 -0.65 -0.14
C LEU A 14 18.25 0.82 0.25
N LYS A 15 18.11 1.68 -0.76
CA LYS A 15 17.82 3.11 -0.56
C LYS A 15 16.54 3.29 0.26
N GLY A 16 16.64 4.09 1.33
CA GLY A 16 15.51 4.38 2.22
C GLY A 16 15.38 3.42 3.41
N VAL A 17 16.27 2.42 3.54
CA VAL A 17 16.37 1.55 4.72
C VAL A 17 17.47 2.08 5.64
N GLY A 18 17.09 2.95 6.57
CA GLY A 18 17.97 3.38 7.68
C GLY A 18 17.85 2.47 8.92
N PRO A 19 18.65 2.69 9.97
CA PRO A 19 18.72 1.80 11.14
C PRO A 19 17.37 1.49 11.81
N LYS A 20 16.50 2.50 11.93
CA LYS A 20 15.15 2.33 12.51
C LYS A 20 14.23 1.46 11.63
N ILE A 21 14.37 1.58 10.32
CA ILE A 21 13.60 0.78 9.36
C ILE A 21 14.14 -0.64 9.31
N ALA A 22 15.47 -0.82 9.28
CA ALA A 22 16.11 -2.11 9.39
C ALA A 22 15.67 -2.87 10.67
N GLN A 23 15.63 -2.19 11.81
CA GLN A 23 15.11 -2.78 13.06
C GLN A 23 13.64 -3.22 12.94
N SER A 24 12.81 -2.41 12.28
CA SER A 24 11.39 -2.74 12.06
C SER A 24 11.23 -3.92 11.09
N LEU A 25 12.07 -4.02 10.06
CA LEU A 25 12.12 -5.13 9.11
C LEU A 25 12.63 -6.42 9.78
N SER A 26 13.65 -6.31 10.63
CA SER A 26 14.18 -7.44 11.40
C SER A 26 13.12 -8.07 12.29
N SER A 27 12.20 -7.27 12.86
CA SER A 27 11.05 -7.80 13.61
C SER A 27 10.04 -8.59 12.76
N LEU A 28 10.11 -8.47 11.43
CA LEU A 28 9.35 -9.27 10.46
C LEU A 28 10.18 -10.45 9.92
N GLY A 29 11.40 -10.68 10.42
CA GLY A 29 12.32 -11.67 9.86
C GLY A 29 12.99 -11.22 8.56
N ILE A 30 12.92 -9.94 8.20
CA ILE A 30 13.51 -9.39 6.98
C ILE A 30 14.86 -8.75 7.34
N GLN A 31 15.94 -9.48 7.11
CA GLN A 31 17.32 -9.00 7.38
C GLN A 31 18.14 -8.81 6.11
N THR A 32 17.78 -9.52 5.04
CA THR A 32 18.48 -9.48 3.76
C THR A 32 17.57 -9.04 2.62
N VAL A 33 18.18 -8.64 1.50
CA VAL A 33 17.43 -8.28 0.29
C VAL A 33 16.58 -9.47 -0.21
N GLN A 34 17.12 -10.69 -0.12
CA GLN A 34 16.42 -11.92 -0.48
C GLN A 34 15.20 -12.14 0.41
N ASN A 35 15.32 -11.94 1.73
CA ASN A 35 14.16 -12.04 2.62
C ASN A 35 13.05 -11.05 2.24
N ALA A 36 13.41 -9.83 1.82
CA ALA A 36 12.44 -8.84 1.39
C ALA A 36 11.72 -9.24 0.10
N VAL A 37 12.41 -9.88 -0.85
CA VAL A 37 11.79 -10.40 -2.09
C VAL A 37 10.79 -11.52 -1.79
N PHE A 38 11.08 -12.37 -0.81
CA PHE A 38 10.18 -13.45 -0.38
C PHE A 38 9.14 -13.02 0.66
N HIS A 39 9.09 -11.73 1.03
CA HIS A 39 8.03 -11.20 1.87
C HIS A 39 6.77 -10.97 1.05
N LEU A 40 6.03 -12.04 0.76
CA LEU A 40 4.90 -12.02 -0.17
C LEU A 40 3.66 -11.31 0.40
N PRO A 41 2.83 -10.70 -0.45
CA PRO A 41 1.56 -10.14 -0.02
C PRO A 41 0.57 -11.25 0.35
N TYR A 42 -0.26 -11.01 1.35
CA TYR A 42 -1.31 -11.96 1.76
C TYR A 42 -2.68 -11.61 1.17
N ARG A 43 -2.83 -10.40 0.62
CA ARG A 43 -4.01 -9.99 -0.15
C ARG A 43 -3.65 -8.89 -1.13
N TYR A 44 -4.59 -8.63 -2.05
CA TYR A 44 -4.52 -7.54 -3.00
C TYR A 44 -5.76 -6.65 -2.86
N GLU A 45 -5.57 -5.35 -2.99
CA GLU A 45 -6.63 -4.35 -2.95
C GLU A 45 -6.82 -3.76 -4.35
N ASP A 46 -8.06 -3.77 -4.85
CA ASP A 46 -8.37 -3.14 -6.12
C ASP A 46 -8.51 -1.62 -5.94
N ARG A 47 -7.51 -0.90 -6.42
CA ARG A 47 -7.46 0.57 -6.46
C ARG A 47 -7.36 1.09 -7.89
N THR A 48 -7.80 0.29 -8.85
CA THR A 48 -7.65 0.58 -10.28
C THR A 48 -8.78 1.43 -10.85
N LYS A 49 -9.86 1.60 -10.08
CA LYS A 49 -11.07 2.28 -10.55
C LYS A 49 -11.62 3.22 -9.49
N LEU A 50 -11.96 4.43 -9.92
CA LEU A 50 -12.73 5.37 -9.11
C LEU A 50 -14.20 5.00 -9.13
N THR A 51 -14.83 5.03 -7.96
CA THR A 51 -16.27 4.87 -7.81
C THR A 51 -16.88 6.24 -7.48
N PRO A 52 -17.88 6.72 -8.24
CA PRO A 52 -18.62 7.92 -7.87
C PRO A 52 -19.25 7.78 -6.49
N ILE A 53 -19.16 8.83 -5.66
CA ILE A 53 -19.67 8.83 -4.29
C ILE A 53 -21.18 8.60 -4.27
N GLY A 54 -21.93 9.06 -5.27
CA GLY A 54 -23.37 8.83 -5.41
C GLY A 54 -23.73 7.35 -5.49
N ASP A 55 -22.98 6.59 -6.30
CA ASP A 55 -23.25 5.17 -6.60
C ASP A 55 -22.47 4.20 -5.71
N ALA A 56 -21.55 4.73 -4.91
CA ALA A 56 -20.68 3.96 -4.05
C ALA A 56 -21.46 3.04 -3.06
N PRO A 57 -21.28 1.71 -3.13
CA PRO A 57 -21.97 0.77 -2.23
C PRO A 57 -21.40 0.84 -0.81
N TYR A 58 -22.21 0.36 0.14
CA TYR A 58 -21.81 0.22 1.55
C TYR A 58 -21.07 -1.09 1.78
N GLU A 59 -20.32 -1.15 2.88
CA GLU A 59 -19.69 -2.35 3.46
C GLU A 59 -18.58 -3.01 2.64
N ILE A 60 -18.27 -2.50 1.46
CA ILE A 60 -17.11 -2.93 0.66
C ILE A 60 -16.03 -1.85 0.57
N PRO A 61 -14.73 -2.23 0.50
CA PRO A 61 -13.66 -1.27 0.29
C PRO A 61 -13.66 -0.76 -1.14
N ILE A 62 -13.66 0.55 -1.32
CA ILE A 62 -13.64 1.19 -2.65
C ILE A 62 -12.73 2.42 -2.67
N LEU A 63 -12.31 2.80 -3.87
CA LEU A 63 -11.58 4.03 -4.13
C LEU A 63 -12.54 5.12 -4.59
N ILE A 64 -12.55 6.25 -3.90
CA ILE A 64 -13.32 7.45 -4.26
C ILE A 64 -12.39 8.63 -4.40
N GLU A 65 -12.81 9.62 -5.17
CA GLU A 65 -12.11 10.89 -5.32
C GLU A 65 -13.13 12.03 -5.33
N GLY A 66 -12.79 13.14 -4.68
CA GLY A 66 -13.64 14.32 -4.67
C GLY A 66 -12.94 15.52 -4.06
N GLU A 67 -13.61 16.65 -4.11
CA GLU A 67 -13.14 17.91 -3.55
C GLU A 67 -13.43 17.98 -2.05
N ILE A 68 -12.44 18.43 -1.27
CA ILE A 68 -12.62 18.76 0.13
C ILE A 68 -13.49 20.00 0.23
N VAL A 69 -14.72 19.81 0.70
CA VAL A 69 -15.67 20.91 0.97
C VAL A 69 -15.36 21.57 2.30
N LYS A 70 -15.03 20.77 3.32
CA LYS A 70 -14.77 21.28 4.67
C LYS A 70 -14.02 20.27 5.50
N SER A 71 -12.99 20.72 6.21
CA SER A 71 -12.32 19.93 7.25
C SER A 71 -12.48 20.61 8.60
N THR A 72 -12.87 19.87 9.62
CA THR A 72 -13.08 20.43 10.96
C THR A 72 -12.69 19.44 12.05
N VAL A 73 -11.99 19.93 13.06
CA VAL A 73 -11.76 19.18 14.29
C VAL A 73 -12.94 19.41 15.21
N VAL A 74 -13.62 18.35 15.60
CA VAL A 74 -14.77 18.39 16.50
C VAL A 74 -14.52 17.55 17.75
N PHE A 75 -15.22 17.90 18.82
CA PHE A 75 -15.20 17.16 20.08
C PHE A 75 -16.61 16.68 20.40
N ARG A 76 -16.83 15.36 20.27
CA ARG A 76 -18.12 14.71 20.58
C ARG A 76 -17.84 13.48 21.45
N GLY A 77 -17.52 13.72 22.71
CA GLY A 77 -16.99 12.73 23.65
C GLY A 77 -15.50 12.44 23.44
N LYS A 78 -15.07 12.25 22.19
CA LYS A 78 -13.66 12.16 21.79
C LYS A 78 -13.34 13.20 20.72
N ARG A 79 -12.07 13.63 20.68
CA ARG A 79 -11.53 14.46 19.59
C ARG A 79 -11.52 13.65 18.30
N MET A 80 -12.04 14.24 17.23
CA MET A 80 -12.10 13.61 15.91
C MET A 80 -12.03 14.67 14.82
N LEU A 81 -11.42 14.30 13.70
CA LEU A 81 -11.38 15.11 12.49
C LEU A 81 -12.46 14.61 11.54
N MET A 82 -13.31 15.53 11.08
CA MET A 82 -14.32 15.28 10.05
C MET A 82 -13.96 16.09 8.82
N THR A 83 -13.83 15.41 7.68
CA THR A 83 -13.62 16.01 6.38
C THR A 83 -14.78 15.64 5.47
N GLU A 84 -15.48 16.64 4.97
CA GLU A 84 -16.57 16.51 4.01
C GLU A 84 -16.01 16.57 2.59
N ILE A 85 -16.41 15.59 1.78
CA ILE A 85 -15.92 15.35 0.43
C ILE A 85 -17.13 15.36 -0.51
N PHE A 86 -16.99 16.03 -1.65
CA PHE A 86 -18.02 16.10 -2.69
C PHE A 86 -17.40 15.89 -4.07
N ASP A 87 -17.99 15.02 -4.88
CA ASP A 87 -17.49 14.67 -6.22
C ASP A 87 -18.43 15.08 -7.37
N GLY A 88 -19.50 15.83 -7.06
CA GLY A 88 -20.56 16.16 -8.02
C GLY A 88 -21.74 15.18 -7.99
N THR A 89 -21.53 13.92 -7.59
CA THR A 89 -22.55 12.87 -7.57
C THR A 89 -23.09 12.58 -6.16
N GLY A 90 -22.27 12.80 -5.13
CA GLY A 90 -22.66 12.56 -3.74
C GLY A 90 -21.71 13.19 -2.73
N ARG A 91 -22.08 13.10 -1.46
CA ARG A 91 -21.26 13.56 -0.33
C ARG A 91 -20.79 12.38 0.52
N LEU A 92 -19.56 12.46 1.00
CA LEU A 92 -18.98 11.50 1.92
C LEU A 92 -18.27 12.23 3.05
N THR A 93 -18.42 11.73 4.28
CA THR A 93 -17.64 12.20 5.43
C THR A 93 -16.48 11.23 5.68
N MET A 94 -15.24 11.72 5.60
CA MET A 94 -14.08 11.03 6.15
C MET A 94 -13.95 11.37 7.65
N ARG A 95 -13.80 10.35 8.49
CA ARG A 95 -13.65 10.47 9.94
C ARG A 95 -12.33 9.87 10.43
N MET A 96 -11.56 10.64 11.19
CA MET A 96 -10.32 10.19 11.84
C MET A 96 -10.39 10.43 13.36
N PHE A 97 -10.22 9.36 14.15
CA PHE A 97 -10.12 9.47 15.63
C PHE A 97 -8.68 9.66 16.12
N HIS A 98 -7.72 9.22 15.31
CA HIS A 98 -6.28 9.32 15.55
C HIS A 98 -5.65 10.09 14.39
N PHE A 99 -5.26 11.34 14.64
CA PHE A 99 -4.66 12.19 13.62
C PHE A 99 -3.68 13.19 14.21
N ALA A 100 -2.65 13.53 13.44
CA ALA A 100 -1.71 14.60 13.75
C ALA A 100 -2.26 15.95 13.26
N MET A 101 -1.89 17.06 13.91
CA MET A 101 -2.29 18.39 13.44
C MET A 101 -1.79 18.73 12.04
N ALA A 102 -0.64 18.18 11.64
CA ALA A 102 -0.15 18.30 10.27
C ALA A 102 -1.13 17.71 9.25
N GLN A 103 -1.78 16.59 9.56
CA GLN A 103 -2.79 16.00 8.67
C GLN A 103 -3.98 16.93 8.48
N TYR A 104 -4.49 17.53 9.56
CA TYR A 104 -5.56 18.53 9.47
C TYR A 104 -5.15 19.74 8.63
N LYS A 105 -3.93 20.27 8.82
CA LYS A 105 -3.41 21.40 8.04
C LYS A 105 -3.26 21.10 6.54
N ASN A 106 -3.11 19.84 6.18
CA ASN A 106 -3.00 19.37 4.79
C ASN A 106 -4.37 19.10 4.15
N LEU A 107 -5.47 19.10 4.90
CA LEU A 107 -6.82 18.83 4.39
C LEU A 107 -7.55 20.16 4.15
N LYS A 108 -7.06 20.94 3.19
CA LYS A 108 -7.59 22.28 2.90
C LYS A 108 -8.79 22.19 1.95
N GLU A 109 -9.73 23.10 2.16
CA GLU A 109 -10.88 23.28 1.26
C GLU A 109 -10.41 23.57 -0.17
N GLY A 110 -11.13 23.03 -1.15
CA GLY A 110 -10.83 23.15 -2.58
C GLY A 110 -9.77 22.17 -3.12
N GLN A 111 -9.03 21.47 -2.24
CA GLN A 111 -8.11 20.42 -2.68
C GLN A 111 -8.86 19.14 -3.04
N ILE A 112 -8.26 18.34 -3.91
CA ILE A 112 -8.77 17.00 -4.22
C ILE A 112 -8.22 16.01 -3.22
N ILE A 113 -9.10 15.13 -2.75
CA ILE A 113 -8.75 14.01 -1.88
C ILE A 113 -9.20 12.71 -2.53
N ARG A 114 -8.26 11.77 -2.61
CA ARG A 114 -8.54 10.39 -2.99
C ARG A 114 -8.51 9.52 -1.73
N CYS A 115 -9.58 8.77 -1.50
CA CYS A 115 -9.75 7.93 -0.32
C CYS A 115 -9.98 6.47 -0.74
N PHE A 116 -9.28 5.55 -0.10
CA PHE A 116 -9.54 4.11 -0.18
C PHE A 116 -9.98 3.60 1.20
N GLY A 117 -11.16 2.99 1.26
CA GLY A 117 -11.68 2.42 2.49
C GLY A 117 -13.10 1.91 2.36
N THR A 118 -13.62 1.35 3.45
CA THR A 118 -14.98 0.83 3.51
C THR A 118 -15.96 1.94 3.87
N ILE A 119 -16.99 2.12 3.03
CA ILE A 119 -18.08 3.05 3.30
C ILE A 119 -19.08 2.42 4.25
N ARG A 120 -19.53 3.21 5.23
CA ARG A 120 -20.53 2.85 6.24
C ARG A 120 -21.63 3.90 6.30
N HIS A 121 -22.74 3.54 6.95
CA HIS A 121 -23.78 4.48 7.33
C HIS A 121 -23.29 5.37 8.48
N GLY A 122 -23.11 6.66 8.20
CA GLY A 122 -22.82 7.69 9.18
C GLY A 122 -24.03 8.59 9.44
N PRO A 123 -23.95 9.50 10.42
CA PRO A 123 -25.05 10.37 10.80
C PRO A 123 -25.53 11.33 9.70
N ARG A 124 -24.70 11.60 8.69
CA ARG A 124 -24.98 12.52 7.57
C ARG A 124 -24.92 11.81 6.20
N GLY A 125 -25.08 10.49 6.18
CA GLY A 125 -24.97 9.69 4.96
C GLY A 125 -23.70 8.85 4.91
N LYS A 126 -23.07 8.74 3.74
CA LYS A 126 -21.88 7.89 3.53
C LYS A 126 -20.70 8.39 4.37
N GLU A 127 -20.05 7.45 5.07
CA GLU A 127 -18.91 7.75 5.93
C GLU A 127 -17.79 6.72 5.76
N MET A 128 -16.54 7.17 5.75
CA MET A 128 -15.36 6.31 5.89
C MET A 128 -14.64 6.62 7.19
N ILE A 129 -14.34 5.57 7.97
CA ILE A 129 -13.57 5.69 9.22
C ILE A 129 -12.14 5.22 8.94
N HIS A 130 -11.16 6.08 9.21
CA HIS A 130 -9.74 5.78 8.99
C HIS A 130 -9.40 5.23 7.58
N PRO A 131 -9.90 5.84 6.49
CA PRO A 131 -9.48 5.45 5.16
C PRO A 131 -8.01 5.79 4.94
N GLN A 132 -7.38 5.09 3.99
CA GLN A 132 -6.13 5.57 3.41
C GLN A 132 -6.45 6.71 2.45
N TYR A 133 -5.71 7.81 2.52
CA TYR A 133 -5.98 8.94 1.66
C TYR A 133 -4.71 9.60 1.14
N GLN A 134 -4.87 10.29 0.02
CA GLN A 134 -3.90 11.21 -0.57
C GLN A 134 -4.62 12.52 -0.90
N VAL A 135 -3.95 13.64 -0.67
CA VAL A 135 -4.45 14.99 -0.99
C VAL A 135 -3.51 15.61 -2.01
N PHE A 136 -4.08 16.27 -3.01
CA PHE A 136 -3.34 16.97 -4.06
C PHE A 136 -4.12 18.22 -4.52
N PRO A 137 -3.43 19.23 -5.09
CA PRO A 137 -4.08 20.38 -5.72
C PRO A 137 -5.03 19.95 -6.84
N LYS A 138 -6.07 20.76 -7.09
CA LYS A 138 -7.09 20.45 -8.11
C LYS A 138 -6.56 20.43 -9.53
N GLU A 139 -5.48 21.16 -9.76
CA GLU A 139 -4.79 21.27 -11.04
C GLU A 139 -3.81 20.11 -11.27
N GLU A 140 -3.49 19.33 -10.23
CA GLU A 140 -2.58 18.19 -10.31
C GLU A 140 -3.33 16.93 -10.77
N GLN A 141 -2.94 16.40 -11.92
CA GLN A 141 -3.43 15.10 -12.38
C GLN A 141 -2.64 13.99 -11.71
N VAL A 142 -3.27 13.29 -10.77
CA VAL A 142 -2.69 12.12 -10.11
C VAL A 142 -3.24 10.86 -10.75
N GLU A 143 -2.38 10.05 -11.35
CA GLU A 143 -2.76 8.79 -11.99
C GLU A 143 -3.34 7.78 -10.98
N ILE A 144 -4.24 6.94 -11.45
CA ILE A 144 -4.80 5.83 -10.68
C ILE A 144 -3.83 4.64 -10.81
N GLU A 145 -3.77 3.76 -9.80
CA GLU A 145 -2.91 2.58 -9.92
C GLU A 145 -3.41 1.67 -11.06
N GLU A 146 -2.52 1.27 -11.96
CA GLU A 146 -2.87 0.38 -13.09
C GLU A 146 -3.08 -1.07 -12.66
N ASN A 147 -2.47 -1.46 -11.54
CA ASN A 147 -2.42 -2.82 -11.04
C ASN A 147 -3.05 -2.91 -9.65
N LEU A 148 -3.40 -4.14 -9.25
CA LEU A 148 -3.85 -4.38 -7.88
C LEU A 148 -2.76 -4.03 -6.87
N THR A 149 -3.13 -3.33 -5.80
CA THR A 149 -2.19 -2.90 -4.77
C THR A 149 -1.92 -4.05 -3.79
N PRO A 150 -0.67 -4.53 -3.66
CA PRO A 150 -0.34 -5.61 -2.73
C PRO A 150 -0.36 -5.14 -1.27
N VAL A 151 -0.87 -6.01 -0.39
CA VAL A 151 -0.86 -5.81 1.06
C VAL A 151 0.01 -6.86 1.72
N TYR A 152 1.03 -6.40 2.42
CA TYR A 152 2.05 -7.23 3.03
C TYR A 152 1.81 -7.41 4.54
N PRO A 153 2.23 -8.53 5.13
CA PRO A 153 2.29 -8.64 6.59
C PRO A 153 3.19 -7.51 7.15
N SER A 154 2.76 -6.83 8.21
CA SER A 154 3.48 -5.66 8.72
C SER A 154 3.36 -5.51 10.24
N THR A 155 4.27 -4.76 10.84
CA THR A 155 4.21 -4.33 12.25
C THR A 155 3.65 -2.92 12.38
N THR A 156 3.28 -2.52 13.60
CA THR A 156 2.72 -1.19 13.93
C THR A 156 3.56 -0.02 13.41
N ASN A 157 4.88 -0.20 13.28
CA ASN A 157 5.80 0.86 12.90
C ASN A 157 6.07 0.97 11.40
N LEU A 158 5.56 0.02 10.58
CA LEU A 158 5.84 -0.03 9.15
C LEU A 158 4.55 0.11 8.33
N GLN A 159 4.44 1.21 7.60
CA GLN A 159 3.28 1.47 6.74
C GLN A 159 3.38 0.68 5.43
N GLN A 160 2.24 0.24 4.91
CA GLN A 160 2.13 -0.51 3.65
C GLN A 160 2.83 0.19 2.47
N GLY A 161 2.66 1.50 2.32
CA GLY A 161 3.31 2.26 1.24
C GLY A 161 4.83 2.25 1.33
N ARG A 162 5.40 2.18 2.55
CA ARG A 162 6.84 2.08 2.75
C ARG A 162 7.33 0.66 2.45
N LEU A 163 6.61 -0.35 2.94
CA LEU A 163 6.95 -1.76 2.69
C LEU A 163 6.91 -2.09 1.20
N ARG A 164 5.88 -1.61 0.47
CA ARG A 164 5.81 -1.68 -1.00
C ARG A 164 7.05 -1.10 -1.68
N LYS A 165 7.48 0.10 -1.28
CA LYS A 165 8.69 0.75 -1.84
C LYS A 165 9.97 -0.05 -1.56
N ILE A 166 10.10 -0.62 -0.37
CA ILE A 166 11.26 -1.43 0.02
C ILE A 166 11.32 -2.71 -0.80
N ILE A 167 10.20 -3.43 -0.94
CA ILE A 167 10.12 -4.68 -1.70
C ILE A 167 10.35 -4.43 -3.19
N GLN A 168 9.77 -3.35 -3.74
CA GLN A 168 10.07 -2.94 -5.12
C GLN A 168 11.56 -2.61 -5.29
N GLY A 169 12.16 -1.95 -4.30
CA GLY A 169 13.59 -1.68 -4.25
C GLY A 169 14.42 -2.96 -4.21
N ALA A 170 13.99 -3.97 -3.45
CA ALA A 170 14.64 -5.27 -3.35
C ALA A 170 14.59 -6.02 -4.68
N LEU A 171 13.43 -6.09 -5.34
CA LEU A 171 13.29 -6.68 -6.66
C LEU A 171 14.20 -6.00 -7.70
N SER A 172 14.24 -4.67 -7.67
CA SER A 172 15.10 -3.87 -8.54
C SER A 172 16.59 -4.16 -8.27
N TYR A 173 16.97 -4.25 -7.00
CA TYR A 173 18.33 -4.58 -6.59
C TYR A 173 18.74 -5.98 -7.06
N CYS A 174 17.88 -6.98 -6.88
CA CYS A 174 18.16 -8.35 -7.33
C CYS A 174 18.30 -8.43 -8.85
N ASN A 175 17.45 -7.72 -9.60
CA ASN A 175 17.55 -7.65 -11.06
C ASN A 175 18.87 -6.99 -11.52
N GLN A 176 19.24 -5.87 -10.91
CA GLN A 176 20.49 -5.14 -11.24
C GLN A 176 21.75 -5.95 -10.93
N ASN A 177 21.74 -6.72 -9.85
CA ASN A 177 22.87 -7.53 -9.42
C ASN A 177 22.81 -8.98 -9.95
N ASN A 178 21.89 -9.28 -10.87
CA ASN A 178 21.70 -10.61 -11.45
C ASN A 178 21.46 -11.73 -10.42
N LEU A 179 20.89 -11.41 -9.26
CA LEU A 179 20.68 -12.36 -8.15
C LEU A 179 19.50 -13.33 -8.41
N LEU A 180 18.70 -13.10 -9.45
CA LEU A 180 17.56 -13.95 -9.84
C LEU A 180 17.86 -14.82 -11.06
N LYS A 181 19.11 -14.82 -11.57
CA LYS A 181 19.45 -15.64 -12.73
C LYS A 181 19.56 -17.11 -12.31
N GLU A 182 18.69 -17.93 -12.88
CA GLU A 182 18.84 -19.38 -12.82
C GLU A 182 19.87 -19.82 -13.86
N ASN A 183 20.98 -20.38 -13.38
CA ASN A 183 21.87 -21.15 -14.24
C ASN A 183 21.28 -22.55 -14.31
N TRP A 184 20.41 -22.79 -15.28
CA TRP A 184 20.01 -24.14 -15.64
C TRP A 184 21.25 -24.87 -16.13
N ILE A 185 21.71 -25.85 -15.36
CA ILE A 185 22.69 -26.82 -15.86
C ILE A 185 21.90 -27.71 -16.80
N THR A 186 22.06 -27.54 -18.11
CA THR A 186 21.70 -28.62 -19.03
C THR A 186 22.75 -29.70 -18.86
N ASP A 187 22.41 -30.74 -18.11
CA ASP A 187 23.11 -32.00 -18.29
C ASP A 187 22.77 -32.46 -19.71
N SER A 188 23.71 -32.29 -20.63
CA SER A 188 23.64 -32.79 -22.01
C SER A 188 23.60 -34.33 -22.11
N ASN A 189 23.38 -35.03 -20.99
CA ASN A 189 23.36 -36.48 -20.89
C ASN A 189 22.02 -37.09 -20.46
N ASN A 190 20.96 -36.30 -20.19
CA ASN A 190 19.63 -36.88 -19.99
C ASN A 190 18.78 -36.66 -21.25
N SER A 191 18.96 -37.56 -22.22
CA SER A 191 17.99 -37.70 -23.30
C SER A 191 16.65 -38.09 -22.65
N PHE A 192 15.64 -37.27 -22.89
CA PHE A 192 14.27 -37.49 -22.42
C PHE A 192 13.61 -38.71 -23.11
N GLU A 193 14.34 -39.38 -24.01
CA GLU A 193 13.88 -40.52 -24.82
C GLU A 193 13.79 -41.84 -24.03
N ASP A 194 14.57 -42.00 -22.95
CA ASP A 194 14.56 -43.23 -22.13
C ASP A 194 13.30 -43.38 -21.24
N LEU A 195 12.50 -42.33 -21.06
CA LEU A 195 11.30 -42.37 -20.20
C LEU A 195 10.01 -42.75 -20.95
N LEU A 196 10.03 -42.80 -22.28
CA LEU A 196 8.87 -43.15 -23.12
C LEU A 196 8.97 -44.54 -23.75
N SER A 197 9.97 -45.33 -23.38
CA SER A 197 10.24 -46.67 -23.91
C SER A 197 9.82 -47.82 -22.98
N ALA A 198 9.02 -47.55 -21.95
CA ALA A 198 8.46 -48.56 -21.03
C ALA A 198 7.01 -48.95 -21.36
#